data_AF-A0A7X2MPX1-F1
#
_entry.id   AF-A0A7X2MPX1-F1
#
_cell.length_a   1.000
_cell.length_b   1.000
_cell.length_c   1.000
_cell.angle_alpha   90.00
_cell.angle_beta   90.00
_cell.angle_gamma   90.00
#
_symmetry.space_group_name_H-M   'P 1'
#
loop_
_entity.id
_entity.type
_entity.pdbx_description
1 polymer ?
#
loop_
_entity_poly.entity_id
_entity_poly.type
_entity_poly.pdbx_seq_one_letter_code
_entity_poly.pdbx_strand_id
1 'polypeptide(L)'
;MKTNGKGPALLRLNNQKRVMTQLRKLRVTSRQDLAETLTLSKNTVSLIIDDLLEQGLIEELGPVSVASAGRPKIGITLRPEKLKSAGIMVERNVIHWRVCDYFSQVLAEKTLRTDTSNPTRLLAELAMLCRELMKSYPDLLGIGLGFPGIVDPRRGWMHISLPLEWQDVDLLGALSKHVSLPIRIMNNVKAAALLAVQLRGLSV
;
A
#
# COMPACT_ATOMS: atom_id res chain seq x y z
N MET A 1 17.47 -33.28 0.13
CA MET A 1 16.47 -32.48 -0.63
C MET A 1 17.03 -31.07 -0.79
N LYS A 2 17.48 -30.69 -2.00
CA LYS A 2 18.19 -29.43 -2.27
C LYS A 2 17.29 -28.23 -1.99
N THR A 3 17.77 -27.29 -1.19
CA THR A 3 17.13 -26.00 -0.91
C THR A 3 17.11 -25.17 -2.20
N ASN A 4 15.94 -25.04 -2.80
CA ASN A 4 15.73 -24.30 -4.03
C ASN A 4 16.01 -22.80 -3.77
N GLY A 5 17.17 -22.33 -4.24
CA GLY A 5 17.61 -20.95 -4.09
C GLY A 5 16.60 -19.99 -4.71
N LYS A 6 15.91 -19.23 -3.86
CA LYS A 6 15.24 -18.00 -4.26
C LYS A 6 16.34 -17.04 -4.75
N GLY A 7 16.42 -16.82 -6.06
CA GLY A 7 17.55 -16.14 -6.71
C GLY A 7 17.87 -14.74 -6.17
N PRO A 8 19.03 -14.16 -6.53
CA PRO A 8 19.52 -12.89 -6.00
C PRO A 8 18.52 -11.74 -6.05
N ALA A 9 17.68 -11.68 -7.09
CA ALA A 9 16.65 -10.66 -7.26
C ALA A 9 15.56 -10.73 -6.17
N LEU A 10 15.14 -11.93 -5.76
CA LEU A 10 14.11 -12.11 -4.73
C LEU A 10 14.65 -11.75 -3.33
N LEU A 11 15.93 -12.03 -3.08
CA LEU A 11 16.60 -11.58 -1.86
C LEU A 11 16.70 -10.04 -1.80
N ARG A 12 17.08 -9.39 -2.91
CA ARG A 12 17.10 -7.92 -2.99
C ARG A 12 15.73 -7.32 -2.71
N LEU A 13 14.67 -7.85 -3.36
CA LEU A 13 13.30 -7.40 -3.13
C LEU A 13 12.86 -7.55 -1.66
N ASN A 14 13.18 -8.68 -1.04
CA ASN A 14 12.84 -8.91 0.37
C ASN A 14 13.60 -7.95 1.31
N ASN A 15 14.88 -7.69 1.04
CA ASN A 15 15.66 -6.73 1.83
C ASN A 15 15.11 -5.30 1.68
N GLN A 16 14.75 -4.89 0.46
CA GLN A 16 14.15 -3.58 0.21
C GLN A 16 12.82 -3.42 0.97
N LYS A 17 11.96 -4.45 0.96
CA LYS A 17 10.72 -4.45 1.76
C LYS A 17 11.00 -4.27 3.25
N ARG A 18 12.00 -4.98 3.79
CA ARG A 18 12.38 -4.86 5.22
C ARG A 18 12.87 -3.46 5.56
N VAL A 19 13.66 -2.84 4.68
CA VAL A 19 14.12 -1.44 4.84
C VAL A 19 12.94 -0.48 4.82
N MET A 20 12.04 -0.58 3.83
CA MET A 20 10.83 0.26 3.75
C MET A 20 9.93 0.10 4.98
N THR A 21 9.77 -1.10 5.52
CA THR A 21 9.01 -1.35 6.75
C THR A 21 9.65 -0.67 7.96
N GLN A 22 10.99 -0.73 8.10
CA GLN A 22 11.67 -0.06 9.21
C GLN A 22 11.60 1.46 9.09
N LEU A 23 11.80 2.01 7.90
CA LEU A 23 11.61 3.44 7.63
C LEU A 23 10.21 3.90 8.02
N ARG A 24 9.18 3.13 7.64
CA ARG A 24 7.78 3.43 8.01
C ARG A 24 7.57 3.42 9.51
N LYS A 25 8.17 2.46 10.22
CA LYS A 25 8.02 2.28 11.67
C LYS A 25 8.74 3.36 12.47
N LEU A 26 10.01 3.63 12.15
CA LEU A 26 10.86 4.53 12.93
C LEU A 26 10.66 6.01 12.56
N ARG A 27 10.05 6.30 11.40
CA ARG A 27 9.92 7.63 10.78
C ARG A 27 11.27 8.22 10.37
N VAL A 28 12.21 8.32 11.29
CA VAL A 28 13.57 8.79 11.08
C VAL A 28 14.56 7.74 11.57
N THR A 29 15.56 7.41 10.75
CA THR A 29 16.61 6.43 11.06
C THR A 29 17.93 6.79 10.37
N SER A 30 18.94 5.92 10.39
CA SER A 30 20.19 6.10 9.63
C SER A 30 20.59 4.80 8.91
N ARG A 31 21.49 4.89 7.92
CA ARG A 31 22.05 3.69 7.25
C ARG A 31 22.65 2.71 8.26
N GLN A 32 23.31 3.23 9.30
CA GLN A 32 23.92 2.43 10.34
C GLN A 32 22.84 1.69 11.17
N ASP A 33 21.83 2.42 11.65
CA ASP A 33 20.78 1.82 12.48
C ASP A 33 19.96 0.78 11.69
N LEU A 34 19.74 1.01 10.40
CA LEU A 34 19.11 0.05 9.50
C LEU A 34 19.95 -1.22 9.33
N ALA A 35 21.27 -1.09 9.15
CA ALA A 35 22.16 -2.24 9.01
C ALA A 35 22.18 -3.09 10.29
N GLU A 36 22.25 -2.45 11.46
CA GLU A 36 22.24 -3.10 12.76
C GLU A 36 20.88 -3.78 13.03
N THR A 37 19.78 -3.03 12.93
CA THR A 37 18.41 -3.51 13.25
C THR A 37 17.95 -4.62 12.30
N LEU A 38 18.32 -4.55 11.02
CA LEU A 38 17.94 -5.56 10.03
C LEU A 38 18.94 -6.69 9.87
N THR A 39 20.07 -6.65 10.57
CA THR A 39 21.18 -7.62 10.41
C THR A 39 21.57 -7.75 8.94
N LEU A 40 21.74 -6.62 8.26
CA LEU A 40 22.16 -6.52 6.87
C LEU A 40 23.56 -5.92 6.78
N SER A 41 24.32 -6.30 5.74
CA SER A 41 25.63 -5.68 5.52
C SER A 41 25.48 -4.17 5.22
N LYS A 42 26.45 -3.36 5.64
CA LYS A 42 26.47 -1.91 5.35
C LYS A 42 26.38 -1.63 3.85
N ASN A 43 27.04 -2.45 3.03
CA ASN A 43 26.98 -2.35 1.57
C ASN A 43 25.55 -2.60 1.05
N THR A 44 24.87 -3.64 1.53
CA THR A 44 23.48 -3.95 1.13
C THR A 44 22.53 -2.82 1.49
N VAL A 45 22.63 -2.25 2.69
CA VAL A 45 21.78 -1.12 3.09
C VAL A 45 22.09 0.11 2.24
N SER A 46 23.36 0.42 1.99
CA SER A 46 23.74 1.57 1.16
C SER A 46 23.14 1.46 -0.24
N LEU A 47 23.30 0.32 -0.92
CA LEU A 47 22.71 0.10 -2.24
C LEU A 47 21.18 0.24 -2.27
N ILE A 48 20.48 -0.17 -1.20
CA ILE A 48 19.02 -0.01 -1.12
C ILE A 48 18.64 1.45 -0.87
N ILE A 49 19.34 2.14 0.03
CA ILE A 49 19.06 3.53 0.35
C ILE A 49 19.36 4.43 -0.84
N ASP A 50 20.48 4.20 -1.54
CA ASP A 50 20.86 5.00 -2.69
C ASP A 50 19.84 4.83 -3.83
N ASP A 51 19.33 3.62 -4.06
CA ASP A 51 18.24 3.32 -5.02
C ASP A 51 16.92 4.03 -4.61
N LEU A 52 16.57 4.05 -3.32
CA LEU A 52 15.39 4.74 -2.82
C LEU A 52 15.53 6.29 -2.90
N LEU A 53 16.74 6.82 -2.71
CA LEU A 53 17.05 8.25 -2.86
C LEU A 53 16.95 8.65 -4.33
N GLU A 54 17.50 7.85 -5.25
CA GLU A 54 17.42 8.08 -6.70
C GLU A 54 15.97 8.08 -7.19
N GLN A 55 15.14 7.19 -6.65
CA GLN A 55 13.69 7.17 -6.92
C GLN A 55 12.92 8.32 -6.23
N GLY A 56 13.56 9.10 -5.35
CA GLY A 56 12.94 10.19 -4.60
C GLY A 56 11.89 9.73 -3.58
N LEU A 57 11.96 8.47 -3.12
CA LEU A 57 11.01 7.91 -2.13
C LEU A 57 11.41 8.22 -0.68
N ILE A 58 12.69 8.54 -0.47
CA ILE A 58 13.26 8.94 0.81
C ILE A 58 14.08 10.20 0.63
N GLU A 59 14.42 10.85 1.73
CA GLU A 59 15.35 11.97 1.79
C GLU A 59 16.30 11.82 2.97
N GLU A 60 17.48 12.42 2.84
CA GLU A 60 18.42 12.57 3.94
C GLU A 60 18.06 13.81 4.76
N LEU A 61 17.92 13.62 6.06
CA LEU A 61 17.90 14.67 7.04
C LEU A 61 19.34 14.97 7.46
N GLY A 62 19.58 16.18 7.95
CA GLY A 62 20.86 16.55 8.57
C GLY A 62 21.24 15.63 9.75
N PRO A 63 22.36 15.92 10.43
CA PRO A 63 22.82 15.12 11.56
C PRO A 63 21.73 14.95 12.64
N VAL A 64 21.34 13.71 12.92
CA VAL A 64 20.26 13.36 13.89
C VAL A 64 20.80 12.98 15.27
N SER A 65 22.11 12.82 15.40
CA SER A 65 22.78 12.59 16.68
C SER A 65 23.77 13.71 16.97
N VAL A 66 23.55 14.44 18.07
CA VAL A 66 24.53 15.35 18.64
C VAL A 66 25.11 14.68 19.89
N ALA A 67 26.44 14.51 19.91
CA ALA A 67 27.25 14.05 21.05
C ALA A 67 27.15 12.55 21.48
N SER A 68 28.04 11.76 20.90
CA SER A 68 28.81 10.65 21.50
C SER A 68 29.92 10.33 20.50
N ALA A 69 31.13 10.00 20.96
CA ALA A 69 32.31 9.86 20.10
C ALA A 69 32.03 9.01 18.84
N GLY A 70 32.17 9.62 17.65
CA GLY A 70 31.89 8.99 16.36
C GLY A 70 31.47 9.99 15.29
N ARG A 71 31.45 9.55 14.02
CA ARG A 71 30.95 10.35 12.89
C ARG A 71 29.43 10.55 13.05
N PRO A 72 28.89 11.77 12.95
CA PRO A 72 27.46 12.02 13.08
C PRO A 72 26.63 11.17 12.12
N LYS A 73 25.52 10.59 12.60
CA LYS A 73 24.58 9.84 11.77
C LYS A 73 23.74 10.80 10.93
N ILE A 74 23.66 10.53 9.64
CA ILE A 74 22.77 11.23 8.70
C ILE A 74 21.38 10.60 8.84
N GLY A 75 20.37 11.45 9.06
CA GLY A 75 19.01 11.00 9.21
C GLY A 75 18.42 10.62 7.86
N ILE A 76 17.48 9.68 7.85
CA ILE A 76 16.78 9.23 6.65
C ILE A 76 15.31 9.12 7.00
N THR A 77 14.46 9.71 6.17
CA THR A 77 13.00 9.63 6.29
C THR A 77 12.35 9.34 4.95
N LEU A 78 11.14 8.79 4.99
CA LEU A 78 10.29 8.64 3.81
C LEU A 78 9.72 10.00 3.39
N ARG A 79 9.48 10.14 2.08
CA ARG A 79 8.73 11.23 1.47
C ARG A 79 7.26 10.82 1.30
N PRO A 80 6.39 11.05 2.30
CA PRO A 80 5.01 10.54 2.28
C PRO A 80 4.18 11.06 1.11
N GLU A 81 4.49 12.26 0.61
CA GLU A 81 3.84 12.89 -0.53
C GLU A 81 4.07 12.15 -1.85
N LYS A 82 5.10 11.29 -1.94
CA LYS A 82 5.45 10.47 -3.10
C LYS A 82 4.88 9.05 -3.04
N LEU A 83 4.23 8.69 -1.95
CA LEU A 83 3.85 7.32 -1.64
C LEU A 83 2.40 7.26 -1.17
N LYS A 84 1.45 7.55 -2.09
CA LYS A 84 0.02 7.61 -1.78
C LYS A 84 -0.67 6.29 -2.12
N SER A 85 -1.76 5.99 -1.43
CA SER A 85 -2.63 4.85 -1.76
C SER A 85 -4.09 5.23 -1.58
N ALA A 86 -4.98 4.60 -2.36
CA ALA A 86 -6.41 4.79 -2.23
C ALA A 86 -7.08 3.50 -1.75
N GLY A 87 -8.08 3.64 -0.91
CA GLY A 87 -8.98 2.57 -0.52
C GLY A 87 -10.42 2.95 -0.88
N ILE A 88 -11.15 2.04 -1.50
CA ILE A 88 -12.58 2.17 -1.78
C ILE A 88 -13.28 1.00 -1.09
N MET A 89 -14.25 1.29 -0.24
CA MET A 89 -15.12 0.31 0.39
C MET A 89 -16.51 0.41 -0.22
N VAL A 90 -16.97 -0.68 -0.81
CA VAL A 90 -18.34 -0.83 -1.29
C VAL A 90 -19.17 -1.47 -0.18
N GLU A 91 -20.33 -0.90 0.10
CA GLU A 91 -21.36 -1.46 0.98
C GLU A 91 -22.73 -1.33 0.31
N ARG A 92 -23.79 -1.83 0.94
CA ARG A 92 -25.15 -1.71 0.36
C ARG A 92 -25.52 -0.23 0.26
N ASN A 93 -25.79 0.22 -0.97
CA ASN A 93 -26.22 1.57 -1.33
C ASN A 93 -25.22 2.71 -1.05
N VAL A 94 -23.96 2.39 -0.75
CA VAL A 94 -22.94 3.38 -0.39
C VAL A 94 -21.53 2.94 -0.75
N ILE A 95 -20.72 3.89 -1.17
CA ILE A 95 -19.28 3.74 -1.37
C ILE A 95 -18.57 4.73 -0.44
N HIS A 96 -17.57 4.26 0.28
CA HIS A 96 -16.62 5.10 0.99
C HIS A 96 -15.28 5.05 0.27
N TRP A 97 -14.59 6.17 0.12
CA TRP A 97 -13.21 6.13 -0.34
C TRP A 97 -12.33 7.06 0.49
N ARG A 98 -11.05 6.68 0.57
CA ARG A 98 -9.99 7.45 1.23
C ARG A 98 -8.73 7.43 0.39
N VAL A 99 -7.99 8.52 0.42
CA VAL A 99 -6.60 8.60 -0.04
C VAL A 99 -5.73 8.84 1.18
N CYS A 100 -4.71 8.02 1.34
CA CYS A 100 -3.76 8.13 2.45
C CYS A 100 -2.33 8.22 1.94
N ASP A 101 -1.47 8.86 2.72
CA ASP A 101 -0.02 8.78 2.55
C ASP A 101 0.55 7.42 3.01
N TYR A 102 1.87 7.26 2.91
CA TYR A 102 2.54 6.02 3.30
C TYR A 102 2.56 5.77 4.81
N PHE A 103 2.19 6.75 5.62
CA PHE A 103 2.04 6.61 7.05
C PHE A 103 0.58 6.38 7.46
N SER A 104 -0.31 6.18 6.47
CA SER A 104 -1.75 6.04 6.65
C SER A 104 -2.44 7.30 7.19
N GLN A 105 -1.82 8.47 7.06
CA GLN A 105 -2.50 9.75 7.27
C GLN A 105 -3.50 9.99 6.14
N VAL A 106 -4.75 10.29 6.50
CA VAL A 106 -5.82 10.58 5.53
C VAL A 106 -5.57 11.95 4.90
N LEU A 107 -5.45 11.98 3.58
CA LEU A 107 -5.29 13.19 2.77
C LEU A 107 -6.63 13.69 2.23
N ALA A 108 -7.54 12.76 1.91
CA ALA A 108 -8.91 13.06 1.50
C ALA A 108 -9.81 11.85 1.71
N GLU A 109 -11.09 12.10 1.91
CA GLU A 109 -12.10 11.06 1.99
C GLU A 109 -13.47 11.56 1.54
N LYS A 110 -14.32 10.64 1.08
CA LYS A 110 -15.71 10.94 0.76
C LYS A 110 -16.58 9.69 0.86
N THR A 111 -17.86 9.95 1.11
CA THR A 111 -18.94 8.96 1.05
C THR A 111 -19.88 9.32 -0.08
N LEU A 112 -20.21 8.34 -0.93
CA LEU A 112 -21.09 8.47 -2.08
C LEU A 112 -22.26 7.51 -1.90
N ARG A 113 -23.50 8.01 -1.97
CA ARG A 113 -24.69 7.14 -2.07
C ARG A 113 -24.90 6.78 -3.53
N THR A 114 -25.03 5.49 -3.82
CA THR A 114 -25.30 4.97 -5.16
C THR A 114 -26.03 3.64 -5.05
N ASP A 115 -26.75 3.24 -6.08
CA ASP A 115 -27.34 1.90 -6.14
C ASP A 115 -26.23 0.87 -6.42
N THR A 116 -26.03 -0.04 -5.48
CA THR A 116 -25.00 -1.07 -5.57
C THR A 116 -25.51 -2.44 -6.00
N SER A 117 -26.80 -2.57 -6.33
CA SER A 117 -27.41 -3.85 -6.71
C SER A 117 -27.00 -4.31 -8.11
N ASN A 118 -26.75 -3.39 -9.05
CA ASN A 118 -26.33 -3.72 -10.40
C ASN A 118 -24.79 -3.76 -10.52
N PRO A 119 -24.16 -4.94 -10.70
CA PRO A 119 -22.71 -5.06 -10.75
C PRO A 119 -22.07 -4.33 -11.93
N THR A 120 -22.68 -4.39 -13.11
CA THR A 120 -22.11 -3.77 -14.32
C THR A 120 -22.07 -2.26 -14.17
N ARG A 121 -23.17 -1.66 -13.70
CA ARG A 121 -23.25 -0.23 -13.45
C ARG A 121 -22.26 0.19 -12.37
N LEU A 122 -22.23 -0.51 -11.22
CA LEU A 122 -21.36 -0.15 -10.11
C LEU A 122 -19.89 -0.24 -10.50
N LEU A 123 -19.49 -1.26 -11.25
CA LEU A 123 -18.10 -1.42 -11.71
C LEU A 123 -17.69 -0.32 -12.69
N ALA A 124 -18.61 0.15 -13.54
CA ALA A 124 -18.36 1.32 -14.39
C ALA A 124 -18.20 2.61 -13.56
N GLU A 125 -19.04 2.81 -12.54
CA GLU A 125 -18.92 3.93 -11.59
C GLU A 125 -17.59 3.88 -10.82
N LEU A 126 -17.18 2.71 -10.33
CA LEU A 126 -15.89 2.50 -9.67
C LEU A 126 -14.71 2.75 -10.61
N ALA A 127 -14.79 2.34 -11.88
CA ALA A 127 -13.75 2.62 -12.87
C ALA A 127 -13.61 4.13 -13.13
N MET A 128 -14.72 4.88 -13.18
CA MET A 128 -14.68 6.35 -13.27
C MET A 128 -14.03 6.96 -12.04
N LEU A 129 -14.45 6.55 -10.84
CA LEU A 129 -13.88 7.03 -9.58
C LEU A 129 -12.37 6.74 -9.47
N CYS A 130 -11.92 5.54 -9.85
CA CYS A 130 -10.50 5.21 -9.88
C CYS A 130 -9.71 6.15 -10.81
N ARG A 131 -10.23 6.46 -12.00
CA ARG A 131 -9.58 7.41 -12.92
C ARG A 131 -9.54 8.83 -12.36
N GLU A 132 -10.60 9.28 -11.70
CA GLU A 132 -10.63 10.59 -11.03
C GLU A 132 -9.59 10.68 -9.91
N LEU A 133 -9.47 9.62 -9.10
CA LEU A 133 -8.45 9.53 -8.04
C LEU A 133 -7.04 9.53 -8.62
N MET A 134 -6.80 8.78 -9.70
CA MET A 134 -5.50 8.79 -10.39
C MET A 134 -5.13 10.17 -10.93
N LYS A 135 -6.11 10.89 -11.50
CA LYS A 135 -5.89 12.25 -12.02
C LYS A 135 -5.60 13.25 -10.88
N SER A 136 -6.33 13.13 -9.77
CA SER A 136 -6.20 14.03 -8.62
C SER A 136 -4.96 13.74 -7.77
N TYR A 137 -4.48 12.49 -7.78
CA TYR A 137 -3.33 12.03 -7.01
C TYR A 137 -2.33 11.28 -7.93
N PRO A 138 -1.46 11.99 -8.66
CA PRO A 138 -0.52 11.37 -9.60
C PRO A 138 0.48 10.40 -8.95
N ASP A 139 0.82 10.58 -7.67
CA ASP A 139 1.73 9.70 -6.92
C ASP A 139 1.00 8.50 -6.26
N LEU A 140 -0.17 8.11 -6.76
CA LEU A 140 -0.93 6.97 -6.25
C LEU A 140 -0.27 5.66 -6.68
N LEU A 141 0.15 4.84 -5.72
CA LEU A 141 0.84 3.57 -5.96
C LEU A 141 -0.11 2.43 -6.33
N GLY A 142 -1.40 2.56 -5.97
CA GLY A 142 -2.39 1.52 -6.16
C GLY A 142 -3.70 1.81 -5.43
N ILE A 143 -4.71 1.01 -5.76
CA ILE A 143 -6.08 1.14 -5.24
C ILE A 143 -6.52 -0.19 -4.62
N GLY A 144 -6.91 -0.17 -3.36
CA GLY A 144 -7.58 -1.28 -2.70
C GLY A 144 -9.10 -1.13 -2.82
N LEU A 145 -9.81 -2.20 -3.20
CA LEU A 145 -11.27 -2.24 -3.18
C LEU A 145 -11.76 -3.32 -2.20
N GLY A 146 -12.56 -2.91 -1.23
CA GLY A 146 -13.26 -3.77 -0.28
C GLY A 146 -14.70 -4.02 -0.70
N PHE A 147 -15.13 -5.28 -0.67
CA PHE A 147 -16.51 -5.66 -0.95
C PHE A 147 -17.07 -6.59 0.14
N PRO A 148 -18.36 -6.49 0.49
CA PRO A 148 -19.05 -7.53 1.26
C PRO A 148 -19.18 -8.79 0.42
N GLY A 149 -19.07 -9.95 1.06
CA GLY A 149 -19.26 -11.25 0.43
C GLY A 149 -17.97 -12.06 0.27
N ILE A 150 -18.09 -13.18 -0.44
CA ILE A 150 -17.01 -14.13 -0.70
C ILE A 150 -16.32 -13.70 -1.99
N VAL A 151 -15.09 -13.23 -1.85
CA VAL A 151 -14.23 -12.82 -2.97
C VAL A 151 -13.01 -13.73 -3.07
N ASP A 152 -12.53 -13.94 -4.29
CA ASP A 152 -11.20 -14.45 -4.60
C ASP A 152 -10.28 -13.26 -4.93
N PRO A 153 -9.40 -12.83 -3.99
CA PRO A 153 -8.49 -11.72 -4.22
C PRO A 153 -7.43 -11.98 -5.29
N ARG A 154 -7.10 -13.25 -5.58
CA ARG A 154 -6.06 -13.61 -6.54
C ARG A 154 -6.58 -13.52 -7.96
N ARG A 155 -7.80 -14.02 -8.18
CA ARG A 155 -8.49 -13.91 -9.49
C ARG A 155 -9.15 -12.55 -9.67
N GLY A 156 -9.54 -11.89 -8.58
CA GLY A 156 -10.34 -10.67 -8.65
C GLY A 156 -11.81 -10.95 -8.90
N TRP A 157 -12.32 -12.06 -8.36
CA TRP A 157 -13.68 -12.54 -8.61
C TRP A 157 -14.52 -12.43 -7.35
N MET A 158 -15.81 -12.10 -7.49
CA MET A 158 -16.79 -12.23 -6.42
C MET A 158 -17.67 -13.44 -6.69
N HIS A 159 -17.63 -14.44 -5.80
CA HIS A 159 -18.51 -15.60 -5.90
C HIS A 159 -19.94 -15.27 -5.50
N ILE A 160 -20.10 -14.60 -4.35
CA ILE A 160 -21.41 -14.24 -3.84
C ILE A 160 -21.32 -13.06 -2.88
N SER A 161 -22.31 -12.17 -2.93
CA SER A 161 -22.54 -11.14 -1.94
C SER A 161 -24.03 -11.00 -1.66
N LEU A 162 -24.49 -11.48 -0.50
CA LEU A 162 -25.88 -11.30 -0.07
C LEU A 162 -26.23 -9.81 0.13
N PRO A 163 -25.34 -8.95 0.69
CA PRO A 163 -25.65 -7.52 0.83
C PRO A 163 -25.75 -6.77 -0.50
N LEU A 164 -25.10 -7.24 -1.56
CA LEU A 164 -25.17 -6.59 -2.89
C LEU A 164 -26.11 -7.32 -3.84
N GLU A 165 -26.57 -8.52 -3.48
CA GLU A 165 -27.33 -9.45 -4.34
C GLU A 165 -26.55 -9.84 -5.60
N TRP A 166 -25.23 -9.97 -5.48
CA TRP A 166 -24.34 -10.36 -6.58
C TRP A 166 -23.99 -11.83 -6.50
N GLN A 167 -23.83 -12.43 -7.69
CA GLN A 167 -23.33 -13.79 -7.86
C GLN A 167 -22.39 -13.82 -9.07
N ASP A 168 -21.24 -14.45 -8.88
CA ASP A 168 -20.24 -14.72 -9.93
C ASP A 168 -19.89 -13.53 -10.84
N VAL A 169 -19.28 -12.50 -10.22
CA VAL A 169 -18.90 -11.24 -10.87
C VAL A 169 -17.38 -11.11 -11.03
N ASP A 170 -16.93 -10.83 -12.26
CA ASP A 170 -15.54 -10.50 -12.57
C ASP A 170 -15.20 -9.04 -12.20
N LEU A 171 -14.65 -8.83 -11.01
CA LEU A 171 -14.34 -7.48 -10.53
C LEU A 171 -13.10 -6.92 -11.22
N LEU A 172 -11.99 -7.68 -11.23
CA LEU A 172 -10.75 -7.20 -11.83
C LEU A 172 -10.84 -7.13 -13.35
N GLY A 173 -11.46 -8.09 -14.03
CA GLY A 173 -11.62 -8.05 -15.48
C GLY A 173 -12.43 -6.83 -15.95
N ALA A 174 -13.38 -6.36 -15.15
CA ALA A 174 -14.12 -5.12 -15.41
C ALA A 174 -13.27 -3.87 -15.13
N LEU A 175 -12.54 -3.83 -14.02
CA LEU A 175 -11.81 -2.63 -13.59
C LEU A 175 -10.46 -2.43 -14.31
N SER A 176 -9.70 -3.50 -14.53
CA SER A 176 -8.34 -3.45 -15.09
C SER A 176 -8.29 -2.95 -16.54
N LYS A 177 -9.41 -2.98 -17.26
CA LYS A 177 -9.53 -2.39 -18.61
C LYS A 177 -9.47 -0.85 -18.60
N HIS A 178 -9.76 -0.24 -17.46
CA HIS A 178 -9.94 1.20 -17.34
C HIS A 178 -8.99 1.86 -16.33
N VAL A 179 -8.27 1.06 -15.54
CA VAL A 179 -7.40 1.52 -14.45
C VAL A 179 -6.00 0.95 -14.67
N SER A 180 -5.01 1.82 -14.86
CA SER A 180 -3.62 1.43 -15.13
C SER A 180 -2.81 1.12 -13.87
N LEU A 181 -3.30 1.51 -12.69
CA LEU A 181 -2.64 1.22 -11.42
C LEU A 181 -2.97 -0.19 -10.91
N PRO A 182 -2.09 -0.79 -10.08
CA PRO A 182 -2.40 -2.02 -9.39
C PRO A 182 -3.69 -1.91 -8.56
N ILE A 183 -4.63 -2.82 -8.81
CA ILE A 183 -5.84 -2.98 -8.01
C ILE A 183 -5.72 -4.19 -7.11
N ARG A 184 -6.12 -4.05 -5.83
CA ARG A 184 -6.28 -5.18 -4.91
C ARG A 184 -7.70 -5.29 -4.41
N ILE A 185 -8.34 -6.42 -4.71
CA ILE A 185 -9.66 -6.76 -4.20
C ILE A 185 -9.53 -7.43 -2.83
N MET A 186 -10.42 -7.11 -1.90
CA MET A 186 -10.50 -7.75 -0.61
C MET A 186 -11.93 -7.84 -0.09
N ASN A 187 -12.17 -8.82 0.78
CA ASN A 187 -13.39 -8.84 1.57
C ASN A 187 -13.38 -7.67 2.59
N ASN A 188 -14.54 -7.06 2.82
CA ASN A 188 -14.69 -5.89 3.69
C ASN A 188 -14.29 -6.17 5.15
N VAL A 189 -14.57 -7.35 5.70
CA VAL A 189 -14.16 -7.76 7.06
C VAL A 189 -12.64 -7.85 7.15
N LYS A 190 -11.99 -8.43 6.13
CA LYS A 190 -10.52 -8.46 6.05
C LYS A 190 -9.93 -7.05 5.96
N ALA A 191 -10.54 -6.16 5.17
CA ALA A 191 -10.12 -4.77 5.08
C ALA A 191 -10.23 -4.05 6.43
N ALA A 192 -11.35 -4.21 7.12
CA ALA A 192 -11.58 -3.64 8.45
C ALA A 192 -10.59 -4.18 9.48
N ALA A 193 -10.28 -5.48 9.45
CA ALA A 193 -9.27 -6.09 10.32
C ALA A 193 -7.87 -5.51 10.06
N LEU A 194 -7.47 -5.32 8.80
CA LEU A 194 -6.19 -4.69 8.45
C LEU A 194 -6.13 -3.23 8.92
N LEU A 195 -7.22 -2.48 8.78
CA LEU A 195 -7.30 -1.12 9.31
C LEU A 195 -7.15 -1.10 10.84
N ALA A 196 -7.82 -2.02 11.55
CA ALA A 196 -7.72 -2.12 13.00
C ALA A 196 -6.29 -2.44 13.48
N VAL A 197 -5.60 -3.35 12.78
CA VAL A 197 -4.18 -3.65 13.00
C VAL A 197 -3.32 -2.41 12.82
N GLN A 198 -3.53 -1.68 11.71
CA GLN A 198 -2.77 -0.47 11.39
C GLN A 198 -2.96 0.62 12.45
N LEU A 199 -4.20 0.84 12.92
CA LEU A 199 -4.51 1.83 13.96
C LEU A 199 -3.91 1.48 15.32
N ARG A 200 -3.72 0.19 15.60
CA ARG A 200 -3.11 -0.30 16.85
C ARG A 200 -1.58 -0.39 16.77
N GLY A 201 -0.98 -0.04 15.64
CA GLY A 201 0.47 -0.17 15.43
C GLY A 201 0.98 -1.61 15.46
N LEU A 202 0.09 -2.58 15.29
CA LEU A 202 0.45 -4.00 15.27
C LEU A 202 1.04 -4.32 13.90
N SER A 203 2.20 -4.97 13.87
CA SER A 203 2.81 -5.42 12.61
C SER A 203 2.14 -6.73 12.17
N VAL A 204 1.60 -6.79 10.95
CA VAL A 204 1.09 -8.02 10.29
C VAL A 204 2.02 -8.43 9.15
#